data_AF-G7W0W9-F1
#
_entry.id   AF-G7W0W9-F1
#
_cell.length_a   1.000
_cell.length_b   1.000
_cell.length_c   1.000
_cell.angle_alpha   90.00
_cell.angle_beta   90.00
_cell.angle_gamma   90.00
#
_symmetry.space_group_name_H-M   'P 1'
#
loop_
_entity.id
_entity.type
_entity.pdbx_description
1 polymer ?
#
loop_
_entity_poly.entity_id
_entity_poly.type
_entity_poly.pdbx_seq_one_letter_code
_entity_poly.pdbx_strand_id
1 'polypeptide(L)' 'MAMCSEGGEGADIKYISPKDNRGAGSWVGHKLDDYADGTKVEFIVK' A
#
# COMPACT_ATOMS: atom_id res chain seq x y z
N MET A 1 1.03 3.10 -3.79
CA MET A 1 -0.10 3.46 -2.88
C MET A 1 0.04 4.92 -2.50
N ALA A 2 -0.96 5.55 -1.87
CA ALA A 2 -0.88 6.96 -1.47
C ALA A 2 0.28 7.29 -0.51
N MET A 3 0.80 6.29 0.21
CA MET A 3 1.98 6.40 1.08
C MET A 3 3.33 6.27 0.35
N CYS A 4 3.35 6.05 -0.97
CA CYS A 4 4.57 5.88 -1.77
C CYS A 4 4.75 7.08 -2.72
N SER A 5 6.00 7.42 -3.05
CA SER A 5 6.32 8.48 -4.02
C SER A 5 5.76 8.22 -5.43
N GLU A 6 5.55 6.95 -5.77
CA GLU A 6 4.99 6.46 -7.03
C GLU A 6 3.45 6.54 -7.06
N GLY A 7 2.80 6.91 -5.95
CA GLY A 7 1.36 7.14 -5.90
C GLY A 7 0.96 8.53 -6.43
N GLY A 8 -0.34 8.83 -6.37
CA GLY A 8 -0.88 10.13 -6.77
C GLY A 8 -1.51 10.10 -8.16
N GLU A 9 -1.21 11.13 -8.96
CA GLU A 9 -1.78 11.28 -10.30
C GLU A 9 -1.44 10.09 -11.20
N GLY A 10 -2.46 9.56 -11.89
CA GLY A 10 -2.30 8.39 -12.77
C GLY A 10 -2.26 7.03 -12.07
N ALA A 11 -2.42 6.98 -10.74
CA ALA A 11 -2.56 5.71 -10.03
C ALA A 11 -3.82 4.94 -10.47
N ASP A 12 -3.72 3.62 -10.62
CA ASP A 12 -4.86 2.77 -10.91
C ASP A 12 -5.84 2.73 -9.73
N ILE A 13 -7.14 2.85 -10.03
CA ILE A 13 -8.20 2.91 -9.02
C ILE A 13 -9.20 1.79 -9.29
N LYS A 14 -9.45 0.98 -8.26
CA LYS A 14 -10.41 -0.12 -8.32
C LYS A 14 -11.26 -0.19 -7.06
N TYR A 15 -12.55 -0.48 -7.23
CA TYR A 15 -13.44 -0.80 -6.12
C TYR A 15 -13.17 -2.21 -5.60
N ILE A 16 -12.91 -2.30 -4.29
CA ILE A 16 -12.65 -3.54 -3.55
C ILE A 16 -13.67 -3.60 -2.39
N SER A 17 -14.07 -4.80 -1.98
CA SER A 17 -14.97 -4.95 -0.84
C SER A 17 -14.35 -4.30 0.43
N PRO A 18 -15.13 -3.57 1.27
CA PRO A 18 -14.55 -2.84 2.40
C PRO A 18 -13.79 -3.72 3.39
N LYS A 19 -14.26 -4.96 3.62
CA LYS A 19 -13.62 -5.91 4.53
C LYS A 19 -12.22 -6.29 4.04
N ASP A 20 -12.09 -6.57 2.75
CA ASP A 20 -10.83 -6.95 2.11
C ASP A 20 -9.83 -5.77 2.13
N ASN A 21 -10.25 -4.62 1.61
CA ASN A 21 -9.37 -3.45 1.50
C ASN A 21 -8.88 -2.93 2.86
N ARG A 22 -9.73 -2.96 3.90
CA ARG A 22 -9.33 -2.56 5.26
C ARG A 22 -8.32 -3.54 5.85
N GLY A 23 -8.55 -4.84 5.67
CA GLY A 23 -7.62 -5.87 6.14
C GLY A 23 -6.25 -5.75 5.46
N ALA A 24 -6.24 -5.57 4.13
CA ALA A 24 -5.02 -5.33 3.37
C ALA A 24 -4.30 -4.06 3.85
N GLY A 25 -5.03 -2.95 4.05
CA GLY A 25 -4.48 -1.69 4.55
C GLY A 25 -3.84 -1.83 5.94
N SER A 26 -4.49 -2.51 6.88
CA SER A 26 -3.91 -2.77 8.21
C SER A 26 -2.66 -3.64 8.15
N TRP A 27 -2.65 -4.67 7.30
CA TRP A 27 -1.49 -5.54 7.14
C TRP A 27 -0.30 -4.80 6.52
N VAL A 28 -0.53 -4.04 5.44
CA VAL A 28 0.52 -3.23 4.79
C VAL A 28 1.07 -2.20 5.77
N GLY A 29 0.20 -1.45 6.46
CA GLY A 29 0.61 -0.46 7.45
C GLY A 29 1.49 -1.06 8.55
N HIS A 30 1.05 -2.15 9.17
CA HIS A 30 1.84 -2.84 10.19
C HIS A 30 3.18 -3.36 9.65
N LYS A 31 3.27 -3.81 8.39
CA LYS A 31 4.54 -4.31 7.84
C LYS A 31 5.54 -3.23 7.49
N LEU A 32 5.07 -2.02 7.21
CA LEU A 32 5.92 -0.90 6.81
C LEU A 32 6.21 0.08 7.94
N ASP A 33 5.59 -0.07 9.11
CA ASP A 33 5.72 0.84 10.26
C ASP A 33 7.16 0.97 10.78
N ASP A 34 7.96 -0.11 10.65
CA ASP A 34 9.36 -0.13 11.08
C ASP A 34 10.34 0.47 10.04
N TYR A 35 9.85 0.82 8.85
CA TYR A 35 10.69 1.36 7.78
C TYR A 35 10.65 2.88 7.76
N ALA A 36 11.83 3.49 7.76
CA ALA A 36 11.95 4.92 7.62
C ALA A 36 11.46 5.40 6.24
N ASP A 37 10.94 6.62 6.18
CA ASP A 37 10.58 7.29 4.94
C ASP A 37 11.75 7.27 3.94
N GLY A 38 11.45 6.96 2.68
CA GLY A 38 12.44 6.80 1.61
C GLY A 38 12.97 5.38 1.44
N THR A 39 12.61 4.43 2.32
CA THR A 39 12.90 3.00 2.10
C THR A 39 12.19 2.50 0.84
N LYS A 40 12.94 1.82 -0.05
CA LYS A 40 12.40 1.22 -1.27
C LYS A 40 11.89 -0.20 -0.99
N VAL A 41 10.65 -0.49 -1.39
CA VAL A 41 9.97 -1.76 -1.10
C VAL A 41 9.46 -2.37 -2.39
N GLU A 42 9.77 -3.65 -2.63
CA GLU A 42 9.22 -4.44 -3.73
C GLU A 42 8.02 -5.25 -3.26
N PHE A 43 6.88 -5.10 -3.94
CA PHE A 43 5.69 -5.91 -3.69
C PHE A 43 5.66 -7.09 -4.65
N ILE A 44 5.79 -8.31 -4.12
CA ILE A 44 5.70 -9.56 -4.91
C ILE A 44 4.34 -10.20 -4.63
N VAL A 45 3.50 -10.29 -5.67
CA VAL A 45 2.19 -10.94 -5.62
C VAL A 45 2.25 -12.18 -6.52
N LYS A 46 1.83 -13.34 -6.01
CA LYS A 46 1.80 -14.60 -6.74
C LYS A 46 0.43 -14.86 -7.35
#